data_AF-A0A5C6LT38-F1
#
_entry.id   AF-A0A5C6LT38-F1
#
_cell.length_a   1.000
_cell.length_b   1.000
_cell.length_c   1.000
_cell.angle_alpha   90.00
_cell.angle_beta   90.00
_cell.angle_gamma   90.00
#
_symmetry.space_group_name_H-M   'P 1'
#
loop_
_entity.id
_entity.type
_entity.pdbx_description
1 polymer ?
#
loop_
_entity_poly.entity_id
_entity_poly.type
_entity_poly.pdbx_seq_one_letter_code
_entity_poly.pdbx_strand_id
1 'polypeptide(L)'
;MKILHINTFLTGGAAVAALKLHRDISNAGIESKLLCLHGNTDDAASIYKAEKKSPAKTIHYTWCKLQYKMIMATPIRKPNHEAFSFPYSMYDLAAEQLVQEADIINLHWVSGFVDIPSFFKAIKKPIVWTLHDMNPFSGAFHYEDDELFNTSAMLGNINRQIRQIKENTYAQTDNLNIVTPSKWMMDESSASRMFSRYPHTIFRFPWIRVYLL
;
A
#
# COMPACT_ATOMS: atom_id res chain seq x y z
N MET A 1 -23.69 2.33 -2.93
CA MET A 1 -22.30 2.65 -2.57
C MET A 1 -21.46 1.40 -2.76
N LYS A 2 -20.40 1.49 -3.55
CA LYS A 2 -19.49 0.39 -3.89
C LYS A 2 -18.11 0.66 -3.30
N ILE A 3 -17.60 -0.29 -2.52
CA ILE A 3 -16.28 -0.19 -1.88
C ILE A 3 -15.34 -1.21 -2.52
N LEU A 4 -14.17 -0.74 -2.96
CA LEU A 4 -13.10 -1.61 -3.44
C LEU A 4 -11.94 -1.62 -2.46
N HIS A 5 -11.61 -2.79 -1.93
CA HIS A 5 -10.36 -3.03 -1.22
C HIS A 5 -9.26 -3.38 -2.22
N ILE A 6 -8.09 -2.77 -2.10
CA ILE A 6 -6.92 -3.10 -2.92
C ILE A 6 -5.79 -3.55 -2.00
N ASN A 7 -5.24 -4.74 -2.26
CA ASN A 7 -4.14 -5.29 -1.48
C ASN A 7 -3.26 -6.21 -2.33
N THR A 8 -1.94 -6.15 -2.16
CA THR A 8 -1.04 -6.92 -3.03
C THR A 8 -1.21 -8.44 -2.84
N PHE A 9 -1.25 -8.94 -1.59
CA PHE A 9 -1.34 -10.38 -1.30
C PHE A 9 -2.66 -10.74 -0.62
N LEU A 10 -3.24 -11.91 -0.91
CA LEU A 10 -4.37 -12.46 -0.13
C LEU A 10 -3.95 -13.19 1.15
N THR A 11 -2.66 -13.14 1.50
CA THR A 11 -2.09 -13.72 2.72
C THR A 11 -1.31 -12.66 3.51
N GLY A 12 -1.09 -12.92 4.80
CA GLY A 12 -0.43 -11.99 5.71
C GLY A 12 -1.40 -11.07 6.48
N GLY A 13 -0.85 -10.31 7.44
CA GLY A 13 -1.65 -9.51 8.38
C GLY A 13 -2.56 -8.48 7.70
N ALA A 14 -2.02 -7.72 6.74
CA ALA A 14 -2.77 -6.74 5.97
C ALA A 14 -3.94 -7.38 5.20
N ALA A 15 -3.72 -8.57 4.64
CA ALA A 15 -4.72 -9.32 3.91
C ALA A 15 -5.84 -9.84 4.80
N VAL A 16 -5.49 -10.40 5.96
CA VAL A 16 -6.48 -10.84 6.96
C VAL A 16 -7.37 -9.66 7.38
N ALA A 17 -6.78 -8.49 7.63
CA ALA A 17 -7.53 -7.29 7.98
C ALA A 17 -8.44 -6.82 6.84
N ALA A 18 -7.92 -6.77 5.60
CA ALA A 18 -8.68 -6.38 4.41
C ALA A 18 -9.86 -7.33 4.13
N LEU A 19 -9.63 -8.65 4.21
CA LEU A 19 -10.65 -9.67 4.02
C LEU A 19 -11.73 -9.63 5.10
N LYS A 20 -11.33 -9.41 6.36
CA LYS A 20 -12.28 -9.24 7.47
C LYS A 20 -13.17 -8.01 7.23
N LEU A 21 -12.56 -6.86 6.91
CA LEU A 21 -13.30 -5.64 6.65
C LEU A 21 -14.24 -5.78 5.44
N HIS A 22 -13.76 -6.39 4.36
CA HIS A 22 -14.56 -6.70 3.18
C HIS A 22 -15.81 -7.53 3.53
N ARG A 23 -15.65 -8.57 4.37
CA ARG A 23 -16.76 -9.40 4.84
C ARG A 23 -17.73 -8.64 5.74
N ASP A 24 -17.22 -7.86 6.69
CA ASP A 24 -18.04 -7.09 7.63
C ASP A 24 -18.89 -6.04 6.87
N ILE A 25 -18.31 -5.37 5.87
CA ILE A 25 -19.02 -4.42 4.99
C ILE A 25 -20.07 -5.14 4.14
N SER A 26 -19.73 -6.30 3.57
CA SER A 26 -20.67 -7.09 2.76
C SER A 26 -21.86 -7.58 3.59
N ASN A 27 -21.60 -8.03 4.83
CA ASN A 27 -22.64 -8.46 5.77
C ASN A 27 -23.56 -7.31 6.21
N ALA A 28 -23.09 -6.07 6.15
CA ALA A 28 -23.90 -4.87 6.36
C ALA A 28 -24.74 -4.49 5.13
N GLY A 29 -24.73 -5.30 4.05
CA GLY A 29 -25.51 -5.06 2.83
C GLY A 29 -24.90 -4.04 1.86
N ILE A 30 -23.64 -3.64 2.08
CA ILE A 30 -22.92 -2.72 1.19
C ILE A 30 -22.11 -3.53 0.17
N GLU A 31 -22.17 -3.16 -1.11
CA GLU A 31 -21.38 -3.81 -2.15
C GLU A 31 -19.88 -3.59 -1.87
N SER A 32 -19.17 -4.66 -1.55
CA SER A 32 -17.73 -4.66 -1.31
C SER A 32 -17.06 -5.68 -2.22
N LYS A 33 -15.93 -5.28 -2.81
CA LYS A 33 -15.08 -6.15 -3.64
C LYS A 33 -13.64 -6.02 -3.15
N LEU A 34 -12.83 -7.05 -3.40
CA LEU A 34 -11.40 -7.01 -3.10
C LEU A 34 -10.62 -7.33 -4.36
N LEU A 35 -9.67 -6.46 -4.72
CA LEU A 35 -8.74 -6.65 -5.83
C LEU A 35 -7.34 -6.93 -5.28
N CYS A 36 -6.73 -8.01 -5.74
CA CYS A 36 -5.39 -8.42 -5.35
C CYS A 36 -4.44 -8.67 -6.51
N LEU A 37 -3.15 -8.70 -6.22
CA LEU A 37 -2.13 -9.09 -7.21
C LEU A 37 -1.78 -10.57 -7.12
N HIS A 38 -1.67 -11.09 -5.91
CA HIS A 38 -1.22 -12.43 -5.60
C HIS A 38 -2.15 -13.12 -4.61
N GLY A 39 -2.47 -14.38 -4.88
CA GLY A 39 -3.37 -15.18 -4.07
C GLY A 39 -4.25 -16.08 -4.93
N ASN A 40 -4.97 -16.98 -4.26
CA ASN A 40 -6.01 -17.79 -4.87
C ASN A 40 -7.37 -17.08 -4.68
N THR A 41 -8.12 -16.92 -5.78
CA THR A 41 -9.43 -16.26 -5.84
C THR A 41 -10.56 -17.22 -6.20
N ASP A 42 -10.26 -18.50 -6.44
CA ASP A 42 -11.13 -19.47 -7.10
C ASP A 42 -12.44 -19.74 -6.32
N ASP A 43 -12.42 -19.55 -5.00
CA ASP A 43 -13.55 -19.83 -4.12
C ASP A 43 -14.27 -18.56 -3.58
N ALA A 44 -13.99 -17.38 -4.14
CA ALA A 44 -14.50 -16.12 -3.58
C ALA A 44 -15.10 -15.18 -4.63
N ALA A 45 -16.43 -15.19 -4.75
CA ALA A 45 -17.22 -14.44 -5.75
C ALA A 45 -17.00 -12.91 -5.79
N SER A 46 -16.41 -12.32 -4.75
CA SER A 46 -16.13 -10.89 -4.61
C SER A 46 -14.64 -10.55 -4.55
N ILE A 47 -13.76 -11.53 -4.80
CA ILE A 47 -12.31 -11.35 -4.81
C ILE A 47 -11.79 -11.53 -6.23
N TYR A 48 -11.02 -10.55 -6.69
CA TYR A 48 -10.53 -10.46 -8.04
C TYR A 48 -9.01 -10.35 -8.04
N LYS A 49 -8.41 -10.78 -9.14
CA LYS A 49 -6.97 -10.68 -9.36
C LYS A 49 -6.69 -9.76 -10.53
N ALA A 50 -5.72 -8.88 -10.39
CA ALA A 50 -5.25 -8.07 -11.51
C ALA A 50 -4.40 -8.92 -12.46
N GLU A 51 -4.73 -8.88 -13.74
CA GLU A 51 -4.07 -9.70 -14.75
C GLU A 51 -3.19 -8.89 -15.69
N LYS A 52 -3.59 -7.64 -16.00
CA LYS A 52 -2.98 -6.86 -17.07
C LYS A 52 -1.87 -5.96 -16.57
N LYS A 53 -0.66 -6.20 -17.07
CA LYS A 53 0.47 -5.28 -16.90
C LYS A 53 0.47 -4.22 -18.00
N SER A 54 0.90 -3.01 -17.67
CA SER A 54 1.18 -1.97 -18.65
C SER A 54 2.62 -2.13 -19.17
N PRO A 55 2.85 -2.22 -20.49
CA PRO A 55 4.20 -2.34 -21.05
C PRO A 55 5.13 -1.19 -20.62
N ALA A 56 4.65 0.06 -20.70
CA ALA A 56 5.43 1.23 -20.33
C ALA A 56 5.83 1.21 -18.84
N LYS A 57 4.89 0.89 -17.95
CA LYS A 57 5.15 0.77 -16.51
C LYS A 57 6.06 -0.42 -16.20
N THR A 58 5.95 -1.51 -16.95
CA THR A 58 6.80 -2.70 -16.80
C THR A 58 8.26 -2.36 -17.07
N ILE A 59 8.55 -1.60 -18.13
CA ILE A 59 9.91 -1.15 -18.46
C ILE A 59 10.47 -0.30 -17.32
N HIS A 60 9.72 0.72 -16.89
CA HIS A 60 10.15 1.63 -15.82
C HIS A 60 10.43 0.90 -14.51
N TYR A 61 9.48 0.07 -14.04
CA TYR A 61 9.64 -0.69 -12.81
C TYR A 61 10.83 -1.66 -12.88
N THR A 62 11.02 -2.34 -14.02
CA THR A 62 12.14 -3.27 -14.20
C THR A 62 13.48 -2.55 -14.15
N TRP A 63 13.57 -1.35 -14.74
CA TRP A 63 14.76 -0.50 -14.67
C TRP A 63 15.10 -0.13 -13.21
N CYS A 64 14.14 0.38 -12.44
CA CYS A 64 14.35 0.73 -11.03
C CYS A 64 14.77 -0.50 -10.19
N LYS A 65 14.12 -1.65 -10.41
CA LYS A 65 14.46 -2.89 -9.71
C LYS A 65 15.86 -3.39 -10.05
N LEU A 66 16.30 -3.23 -11.30
CA LEU A 66 17.66 -3.58 -11.71
C LEU A 66 18.69 -2.67 -11.02
N GLN A 67 18.44 -1.36 -10.99
CA GLN A 67 19.29 -0.41 -10.25
C GLN A 67 19.44 -0.81 -8.79
N TYR A 68 18.33 -1.13 -8.11
CA TYR A 68 18.36 -1.62 -6.72
C TYR A 68 19.21 -2.88 -6.54
N LYS A 69 19.02 -3.89 -7.42
CA LYS A 69 19.78 -5.14 -7.34
C LYS A 69 21.28 -4.92 -7.48
N MET A 70 21.69 -4.01 -8.37
CA MET A 70 23.11 -3.68 -8.51
C MET A 70 23.69 -3.04 -7.24
N ILE A 71 22.88 -2.24 -6.53
CA ILE A 71 23.27 -1.60 -5.26
C ILE A 71 23.41 -2.65 -4.15
N MET A 72 22.43 -3.55 -4.03
CA MET A 72 22.45 -4.60 -3.02
C MET A 72 23.47 -5.71 -3.31
N ALA A 73 23.89 -5.88 -4.57
CA ALA A 73 24.98 -6.79 -4.93
C ALA A 73 26.36 -6.28 -4.50
N THR A 74 26.48 -5.03 -4.04
CA THR A 74 27.71 -4.54 -3.41
C THR A 74 27.86 -5.13 -2.00
N PRO A 75 29.06 -5.59 -1.60
CA PRO A 75 29.24 -6.40 -0.41
C PRO A 75 29.19 -5.55 0.87
N ILE A 76 27.99 -5.15 1.27
CA ILE A 76 27.71 -4.59 2.60
C ILE A 76 26.70 -5.50 3.29
N ARG A 77 27.28 -6.46 4.03
CA ARG A 77 26.76 -7.35 5.09
C ARG A 77 25.24 -7.51 5.29
N LYS A 78 24.88 -8.80 5.42
CA LYS A 78 23.68 -9.45 6.02
C LYS A 78 22.31 -8.78 5.78
N PRO A 79 21.45 -9.40 4.94
CA PRO A 79 20.10 -8.93 4.59
C PRO A 79 19.08 -9.31 5.68
N ASN A 80 19.36 -9.01 6.95
CA ASN A 80 18.33 -9.17 7.96
C ASN A 80 17.54 -7.87 7.99
N HIS A 81 16.28 -7.94 7.52
CA HIS A 81 15.27 -6.88 7.44
C HIS A 81 15.19 -6.17 6.07
N GLU A 82 14.96 -6.95 5.01
CA GLU A 82 14.62 -6.41 3.68
C GLU A 82 13.10 -6.22 3.54
N ALA A 83 12.61 -5.04 3.94
CA ALA A 83 11.34 -4.51 3.47
C ALA A 83 11.60 -3.17 2.77
N PHE A 84 12.11 -3.22 1.54
CA PHE A 84 12.30 -2.04 0.68
C PHE A 84 11.35 -2.13 -0.51
N SER A 85 10.44 -1.16 -0.63
CA SER A 85 9.42 -1.10 -1.68
C SER A 85 9.52 0.17 -2.49
N PHE A 86 9.60 0.00 -3.81
CA PHE A 86 9.49 1.10 -4.76
C PHE A 86 8.06 1.65 -4.83
N PRO A 87 7.88 2.96 -5.10
CA PRO A 87 6.54 3.55 -5.28
C PRO A 87 5.92 3.23 -6.64
N TYR A 88 6.58 2.42 -7.47
CA TYR A 88 6.18 2.11 -8.83
C TYR A 88 5.59 0.70 -8.92
N SER A 89 4.74 0.49 -9.92
CA SER A 89 4.22 -0.84 -10.23
C SER A 89 4.18 -1.07 -11.74
N MET A 90 4.24 -2.33 -12.15
CA MET A 90 3.99 -2.74 -13.54
C MET A 90 2.50 -2.61 -13.94
N TYR A 91 1.60 -2.41 -12.97
CA TYR A 91 0.15 -2.43 -13.16
C TYR A 91 -0.42 -1.02 -13.27
N ASP A 92 -1.47 -0.87 -14.09
CA ASP A 92 -2.19 0.39 -14.24
C ASP A 92 -3.59 0.32 -13.65
N LEU A 93 -3.65 0.35 -12.31
CA LEU A 93 -4.90 0.17 -11.60
C LEU A 93 -5.91 1.28 -11.84
N ALA A 94 -5.49 2.47 -12.29
CA ALA A 94 -6.44 3.52 -12.67
C ALA A 94 -7.31 3.14 -13.89
N ALA A 95 -6.83 2.21 -14.73
CA ALA A 95 -7.56 1.67 -15.87
C ALA A 95 -8.39 0.43 -15.54
N GLU A 96 -8.29 -0.12 -14.32
CA GLU A 96 -9.04 -1.31 -13.93
C GLU A 96 -10.53 -0.97 -13.73
N GLN A 97 -11.41 -1.79 -14.31
CA GLN A 97 -12.85 -1.57 -14.27
C GLN A 97 -13.38 -1.49 -12.82
N LEU A 98 -12.91 -2.38 -11.94
CA LEU A 98 -13.29 -2.36 -10.53
C LEU A 98 -12.94 -1.05 -9.84
N VAL A 99 -11.78 -0.46 -10.19
CA VAL A 99 -11.33 0.82 -9.65
C VAL A 99 -12.21 1.95 -10.18
N GLN A 100 -12.63 1.90 -11.45
CA GLN A 100 -13.52 2.89 -12.06
C GLN A 100 -14.94 2.83 -11.48
N GLU A 101 -15.46 1.63 -11.23
CA GLU A 101 -16.80 1.41 -10.68
C GLU A 101 -16.94 1.73 -9.19
N ALA A 102 -15.86 1.67 -8.42
CA ALA A 102 -15.90 1.91 -6.99
C ALA A 102 -16.27 3.37 -6.65
N ASP A 103 -17.09 3.57 -5.62
CA ASP A 103 -17.34 4.89 -5.05
C ASP A 103 -16.23 5.27 -4.07
N ILE A 104 -15.71 4.28 -3.33
CA ILE A 104 -14.62 4.42 -2.36
C ILE A 104 -13.56 3.35 -2.61
N ILE A 105 -12.29 3.73 -2.56
CA ILE A 105 -11.17 2.80 -2.60
C ILE A 105 -10.53 2.72 -1.22
N ASN A 106 -10.38 1.52 -0.67
CA ASN A 106 -9.64 1.28 0.57
C ASN A 106 -8.34 0.52 0.29
N LEU A 107 -7.21 1.15 0.53
CA LEU A 107 -5.88 0.58 0.31
C LEU A 107 -5.40 -0.15 1.57
N HIS A 108 -4.89 -1.38 1.38
CA HIS A 108 -4.25 -2.19 2.41
C HIS A 108 -2.97 -2.74 1.80
N TRP A 109 -1.79 -2.37 2.31
CA TRP A 109 -0.47 -2.86 1.84
C TRP A 109 -0.36 -3.08 0.31
N VAL A 110 -0.02 -2.02 -0.41
CA VAL A 110 -0.13 -1.97 -1.88
C VAL A 110 1.23 -2.01 -2.60
N SER A 111 2.31 -2.30 -1.87
CA SER A 111 3.67 -2.33 -2.41
C SER A 111 3.79 -3.29 -3.59
N GLY A 112 4.41 -2.81 -4.68
CA GLY A 112 4.55 -3.54 -5.93
C GLY A 112 3.29 -3.64 -6.79
N PHE A 113 2.13 -3.22 -6.28
CA PHE A 113 0.85 -3.34 -6.97
C PHE A 113 0.24 -2.00 -7.41
N VAL A 114 0.22 -1.01 -6.52
CA VAL A 114 -0.18 0.35 -6.87
C VAL A 114 1.05 1.14 -7.32
N ASP A 115 1.00 1.69 -8.53
CA ASP A 115 1.94 2.73 -8.94
C ASP A 115 1.50 4.06 -8.31
N ILE A 116 2.15 4.46 -7.21
CA ILE A 116 1.74 5.59 -6.36
C ILE A 116 1.57 6.88 -7.18
N PRO A 117 2.56 7.32 -7.99
CA PRO A 117 2.44 8.60 -8.68
C PRO A 117 1.28 8.64 -9.67
N SER A 118 1.14 7.62 -10.51
CA SER A 118 0.08 7.63 -11.53
C SER A 118 -1.31 7.36 -10.94
N PHE A 119 -1.41 6.47 -9.94
CA PHE A 119 -2.68 6.12 -9.32
C PHE A 119 -3.29 7.33 -8.60
N PHE A 120 -2.56 7.95 -7.68
CA PHE A 120 -3.07 9.09 -6.92
C PHE A 120 -3.29 10.34 -7.78
N LYS A 121 -2.54 10.49 -8.89
CA LYS A 121 -2.81 11.53 -9.87
C LYS A 121 -4.13 11.31 -10.60
N ALA A 122 -4.42 10.07 -11.01
CA ALA A 122 -5.60 9.73 -11.82
C ALA A 122 -6.89 9.62 -10.99
N ILE A 123 -6.81 9.08 -9.78
CA ILE A 123 -7.96 8.81 -8.93
C ILE A 123 -8.36 10.07 -8.17
N LYS A 124 -9.58 10.57 -8.44
CA LYS A 124 -10.15 11.75 -7.77
C LYS A 124 -11.28 11.43 -6.78
N LYS A 125 -11.71 10.17 -6.74
CA LYS A 125 -12.71 9.66 -5.79
C LYS A 125 -12.10 9.45 -4.38
N PRO A 126 -12.91 9.33 -3.32
CA PRO A 126 -12.43 9.06 -1.97
C PRO A 126 -11.53 7.83 -1.88
N ILE A 127 -10.34 8.04 -1.30
CA ILE A 127 -9.38 7.01 -0.94
C ILE A 127 -9.28 6.96 0.58
N VAL A 128 -9.49 5.77 1.12
CA VAL A 128 -9.13 5.41 2.49
C VAL A 128 -7.83 4.60 2.42
N TRP A 129 -6.85 4.92 3.25
CA TRP A 129 -5.66 4.10 3.37
C TRP A 129 -5.56 3.53 4.78
N THR A 130 -5.86 2.23 4.91
CA THR A 130 -5.70 1.50 6.17
C THR A 130 -4.24 1.08 6.30
N LEU A 131 -3.52 1.69 7.23
CA LEU A 131 -2.08 1.50 7.41
C LEU A 131 -1.78 0.17 8.12
N HIS A 132 -0.79 -0.56 7.59
CA HIS A 132 -0.26 -1.81 8.17
C HIS A 132 1.23 -1.73 8.53
N ASP A 133 1.89 -0.68 8.06
CA ASP A 133 3.28 -0.34 8.30
C ASP A 133 3.49 1.15 7.97
N MET A 134 4.74 1.62 8.02
CA MET A 134 5.09 3.03 7.81
C MET A 134 5.40 3.36 6.35
N ASN A 135 5.51 2.37 5.45
CA ASN A 135 5.90 2.62 4.05
C ASN A 135 5.08 3.72 3.38
N PRO A 136 3.76 3.82 3.57
CA PRO A 136 2.96 4.89 2.96
C PRO A 136 3.47 6.30 3.27
N PHE A 137 4.13 6.53 4.40
CA PHE A 137 4.58 7.85 4.85
C PHE A 137 6.07 7.98 5.21
N SER A 138 6.85 6.89 5.18
CA SER A 138 8.28 6.89 5.60
C SER A 138 9.28 6.81 4.44
N GLY A 139 8.85 6.60 3.20
CA GLY A 139 9.72 6.45 2.03
C GLY A 139 9.65 5.05 1.42
N ALA A 140 10.79 4.38 1.25
CA ALA A 140 10.88 3.05 0.64
C ALA A 140 10.87 1.92 1.69
N PHE A 141 11.31 2.20 2.91
CA PHE A 141 11.32 1.26 4.01
C PHE A 141 9.93 1.05 4.61
N HIS A 142 9.70 -0.03 5.35
CA HIS A 142 8.42 -0.31 5.98
C HIS A 142 8.40 0.07 7.47
N TYR A 143 9.55 0.09 8.13
CA TYR A 143 9.75 0.62 9.47
C TYR A 143 11.03 1.47 9.56
N GLU A 144 11.15 2.31 10.60
CA GLU A 144 12.33 3.16 10.82
C GLU A 144 13.61 2.35 11.06
N ASP A 145 13.49 1.25 11.79
CA ASP A 145 14.59 0.31 12.03
C ASP A 145 15.21 -0.18 10.73
N ASP A 146 14.39 -0.47 9.70
CA ASP A 146 14.90 -0.88 8.39
C ASP A 146 15.82 0.21 7.79
N GLU A 147 15.48 1.49 7.93
CA GLU A 147 16.34 2.58 7.46
C GLU A 147 17.64 2.67 8.26
N LEU A 148 17.57 2.56 9.59
CA LEU A 148 18.72 2.63 10.49
C LEU A 148 19.74 1.53 10.23
N PHE A 149 19.27 0.31 9.93
CA PHE A 149 20.14 -0.83 9.61
C PHE A 149 20.69 -0.78 8.17
N ASN A 150 20.15 0.08 7.30
CA ASN A 150 20.59 0.23 5.91
C ASN A 150 21.43 1.51 5.69
N THR A 151 22.70 1.48 6.09
CA THR A 151 23.59 2.66 6.09
C THR A 151 24.22 3.01 4.74
N SER A 152 23.82 2.36 3.64
CA SER A 152 24.35 2.67 2.31
C SER A 152 23.94 4.09 1.89
N ALA A 153 24.93 4.95 1.61
CA ALA A 153 24.68 6.32 1.14
C ALA A 153 23.80 6.35 -0.12
N MET A 154 23.94 5.35 -1.00
CA MET A 154 23.13 5.24 -2.20
C MET A 154 21.67 4.84 -1.88
N LEU A 155 21.46 3.88 -0.97
CA LEU A 155 20.10 3.54 -0.51
C LEU A 155 19.44 4.72 0.20
N GLY A 156 20.17 5.45 1.05
CA GLY A 156 19.68 6.67 1.67
C GLY A 156 19.28 7.73 0.63
N ASN A 157 20.02 7.86 -0.47
CA ASN A 157 19.66 8.77 -1.55
C ASN A 157 18.40 8.33 -2.30
N ILE A 158 18.26 7.04 -2.60
CA ILE A 158 17.04 6.50 -3.22
C ILE A 158 15.84 6.67 -2.29
N ASN A 159 16.00 6.40 -0.99
CA ASN A 159 14.94 6.59 0.00
C ASN A 159 14.46 8.05 0.01
N ARG A 160 15.38 9.03 0.01
CA ARG A 160 15.03 10.47 -0.09
C ARG A 160 14.29 10.80 -1.39
N GLN A 161 14.71 10.24 -2.52
CA GLN A 161 14.01 10.45 -3.79
C GLN A 161 12.58 9.88 -3.75
N ILE A 162 12.41 8.68 -3.19
CA ILE A 162 11.09 8.05 -3.03
C ILE A 162 10.21 8.86 -2.07
N ARG A 163 10.78 9.40 -0.97
CA ARG A 163 10.07 10.33 -0.09
C ARG A 163 9.56 11.54 -0.85
N GLN A 164 10.42 12.18 -1.65
CA GLN A 164 10.03 13.36 -2.42
C GLN A 164 8.93 13.04 -3.45
N ILE A 165 9.00 11.88 -4.11
CA ILE A 165 7.96 11.43 -5.05
C ILE A 165 6.61 11.27 -4.33
N LYS A 166 6.61 10.57 -3.18
CA LYS A 166 5.40 10.34 -2.38
C LYS A 166 4.82 11.66 -1.86
N GLU A 167 5.65 12.52 -1.27
CA GLU A 167 5.25 13.85 -0.80
C GLU A 167 4.61 14.69 -1.91
N ASN A 168 5.25 14.78 -3.08
CA ASN A 168 4.71 15.55 -4.21
C ASN A 168 3.41 14.96 -4.74
N THR A 169 3.29 13.63 -4.74
CA THR A 169 2.08 12.93 -5.19
C THR A 169 0.92 13.19 -4.24
N TYR A 170 1.14 13.02 -2.93
CA TYR A 170 0.10 13.22 -1.94
C TYR A 170 -0.27 14.71 -1.85
N ALA A 171 0.67 15.65 -1.96
CA ALA A 171 0.35 17.07 -1.98
C ALA A 171 -0.71 17.47 -3.03
N GLN A 172 -0.84 16.69 -4.12
CA GLN A 172 -1.83 16.87 -5.19
C GLN A 172 -3.07 15.96 -5.07
N THR A 173 -3.22 15.28 -3.93
CA THR A 173 -4.34 14.39 -3.61
C THR A 173 -5.21 15.03 -2.54
N ASP A 174 -6.46 15.32 -2.88
CA ASP A 174 -7.38 16.01 -1.96
C ASP A 174 -8.21 15.04 -1.11
N ASN A 175 -8.64 13.91 -1.67
CA ASN A 175 -9.62 13.01 -1.07
C ASN A 175 -8.98 11.77 -0.41
N LEU A 176 -7.94 11.95 0.41
CA LEU A 176 -7.27 10.87 1.13
C LEU A 176 -7.60 10.93 2.63
N ASN A 177 -8.02 9.79 3.19
CA ASN A 177 -8.27 9.59 4.62
C ASN A 177 -7.40 8.47 5.16
N ILE A 178 -6.75 8.70 6.29
CA ILE A 178 -5.81 7.74 6.88
C ILE A 178 -6.49 6.99 8.03
N VAL A 179 -6.43 5.66 7.96
CA VAL A 179 -6.93 4.79 9.03
C VAL A 179 -5.77 4.04 9.63
N THR A 180 -5.63 4.07 10.96
CA THR A 180 -4.52 3.42 11.66
C THR A 180 -5.01 2.38 12.67
N PRO A 181 -4.22 1.30 12.91
CA PRO A 181 -4.62 0.23 13.83
C PRO A 181 -4.39 0.59 15.30
N SER A 182 -3.60 1.63 15.58
CA SER A 182 -3.18 2.00 16.93
C SER A 182 -2.93 3.50 17.05
N LYS A 183 -2.85 3.98 18.30
CA LYS A 183 -2.49 5.37 18.61
C LYS A 183 -1.05 5.67 18.20
N TRP A 184 -0.12 4.75 18.43
CA TRP A 184 1.27 4.90 17.99
C TRP A 184 1.37 5.15 16.48
N MET A 185 0.75 4.30 15.64
CA MET A 185 0.78 4.50 14.18
C MET A 185 0.06 5.79 13.75
N MET A 186 -0.99 6.21 14.46
CA MET A 186 -1.63 7.51 14.22
C MET A 186 -0.66 8.66 14.47
N ASP A 187 0.09 8.60 15.56
CA ASP A 187 1.03 9.66 15.96
C ASP A 187 2.18 9.78 14.96
N GLU A 188 2.81 8.66 14.60
CA GLU A 188 3.87 8.64 13.58
C GLU A 188 3.37 9.17 12.22
N SER A 189 2.20 8.68 11.81
CA SER A 189 1.61 9.06 10.53
C SER A 189 1.19 10.53 10.47
N SER A 190 0.57 11.04 11.54
CA SER A 190 0.11 12.43 11.61
C SER A 190 1.25 13.43 11.82
N ALA A 191 2.37 13.02 12.42
CA ALA A 191 3.57 13.83 12.49
C ALA A 191 4.32 13.89 11.14
N SER A 192 4.07 12.94 10.23
CA SER A 192 4.77 12.87 8.94
C SER A 192 4.42 14.04 8.03
N ARG A 193 5.40 14.53 7.27
CA ARG A 193 5.19 15.55 6.23
C ARG A 193 4.21 15.08 5.15
N MET A 194 4.17 13.78 4.88
CA MET A 194 3.32 13.19 3.85
C MET A 194 1.84 13.22 4.25
N PHE A 195 1.51 12.91 5.51
CA PHE A 195 0.13 12.70 5.91
C PHE A 195 -0.45 13.68 6.93
N SER A 196 0.35 14.55 7.54
CA SER A 196 -0.11 15.56 8.53
C SER A 196 -1.32 16.42 8.11
N ARG A 197 -1.53 16.64 6.82
CA ARG A 197 -2.68 17.41 6.29
C ARG A 197 -3.98 16.62 6.19
N TYR A 198 -3.94 15.28 6.30
CA TYR A 198 -5.11 14.44 6.08
C TYR A 198 -5.83 14.11 7.39
N PRO A 199 -7.13 13.82 7.34
CA PRO A 199 -7.84 13.25 8.47
C PRO A 199 -7.28 11.89 8.85
N HIS A 200 -7.06 11.66 10.15
CA HIS A 200 -6.69 10.36 10.72
C HIS A 200 -7.82 9.80 11.56
N THR A 201 -8.04 8.49 11.48
CA THR A 201 -8.98 7.77 12.34
C THR A 201 -8.34 6.49 12.85
N ILE A 202 -8.45 6.22 14.14
CA ILE A 202 -8.05 4.92 14.70
C ILE A 202 -9.20 3.94 14.45
N PHE A 203 -8.91 2.84 13.76
CA PHE A 203 -9.81 1.71 13.64
C PHE A 203 -9.14 0.46 14.19
N ARG A 204 -9.61 0.01 15.36
CA ARG A 204 -9.10 -1.22 15.98
C ARG A 204 -9.94 -2.38 15.49
N PHE A 205 -9.33 -3.32 14.78
CA PHE A 205 -9.95 -4.62 14.57
C PHE A 205 -10.15 -5.27 15.96
N PRO A 206 -11.39 -5.62 16.36
CA PRO A 206 -11.59 -6.31 17.62
C PRO A 206 -10.90 -7.68 17.55
N TRP A 207 -9.82 -7.84 18.32
CA TRP A 207 -9.11 -9.10 18.57
C TRP A 207 -9.84 -9.88 19.66
N ILE A 208 -11.08 -10.29 19.43
CA ILE A 208 -11.76 -11.26 20.30
C ILE A 208 -11.94 -12.54 19.49
N ARG A 209 -10.87 -13.34 19.45
CA ARG A 209 -10.89 -14.78 19.16
C ARG A 209 -9.56 -15.50 19.46
N VAL A 210 -8.64 -14.90 20.23
CA VAL A 210 -7.43 -15.60 20.70
C VAL A 210 -7.70 -16.43 21.97
N TYR A 211 -8.91 -16.32 22.56
CA TYR A 211 -9.31 -17.07 23.77
C TYR A 211 -10.66 -17.83 23.61
N LEU A 212 -11.01 -18.23 22.38
CA LEU A 212 -12.20 -19.09 22.13
C LEU A 212 -11.83 -20.38 21.39
N LEU A 213 -10.78 -21.03 21.86
CA LEU A 213 -10.53 -22.47 21.77
C LEU A 213 -10.25 -22.96 23.19
#